data_AF-A0A956RE21-F1
#
_entry.id   AF-A0A956RE21-F1
#
_cell.length_a   1.000
_cell.length_b   1.000
_cell.length_c   1.000
_cell.angle_alpha   90.00
_cell.angle_beta   90.00
_cell.angle_gamma   90.00
#
_symmetry.space_group_name_H-M   'P 1'
#
loop_
_entity.id
_entity.type
_entity.pdbx_description
1 polymer ?
#
loop_
_entity_poly.entity_id
_entity_poly.type
_entity_poly.pdbx_seq_one_letter_code
_entity_poly.pdbx_strand_id
1 'polypeptide(L)'
;PGACNEGFFRPEAPLAILLITDLDDDLDGNPDGYGSPNDPQDWFSDLFMLSNFNPDLLSIAALIGPKSMPMGCNAQVSPRLHEFVGLFVDANTATANICDDAATLTEEFVTSLNALFGEDCMGT
;
A
#
# COMPACT_ATOMS: atom_id res chain seq x y z
N PRO A 1 13.22 1.81 29.63
CA PRO A 1 13.81 0.51 29.26
C PRO A 1 12.87 -0.62 29.67
N GLY A 2 12.09 -1.15 28.73
CA GLY A 2 11.36 -2.39 28.93
C GLY A 2 9.93 -2.42 28.37
N ALA A 3 9.75 -2.34 27.06
CA ALA A 3 8.55 -2.89 26.42
C ALA A 3 8.95 -3.92 25.36
N CYS A 4 8.10 -4.92 25.10
CA CYS A 4 8.37 -6.00 24.13
C CYS A 4 8.78 -5.52 22.73
N ASN A 5 8.43 -4.28 22.38
CA ASN A 5 8.66 -3.70 21.05
C ASN A 5 9.79 -2.64 21.03
N GLU A 6 10.48 -2.42 22.16
CA GLU A 6 11.60 -1.47 22.24
C GLU A 6 12.75 -2.01 21.36
N GLY A 7 12.94 -1.39 20.19
CA GLY A 7 13.91 -1.80 19.15
C GLY A 7 13.33 -2.50 17.92
N PHE A 8 12.03 -2.85 17.91
CA PHE A 8 11.35 -3.32 16.68
C PHE A 8 11.06 -2.15 15.74
N PHE A 9 10.63 -1.03 16.32
CA PHE A 9 10.44 0.21 15.58
C PHE A 9 11.77 0.95 15.48
N ARG A 10 12.21 1.15 14.23
CA ARG A 10 13.42 1.88 13.85
C ARG A 10 12.98 2.97 12.86
N PRO A 11 12.79 4.22 13.31
CA PRO A 11 12.38 5.33 12.45
C PRO A 11 13.27 5.52 11.21
N GLU A 12 14.53 5.10 11.32
CA GLU A 12 15.54 5.15 10.26
C GLU A 12 15.53 3.93 9.32
N ALA A 13 14.76 2.88 9.64
CA ALA A 13 14.67 1.70 8.78
C ALA A 13 13.59 1.87 7.70
N PRO A 14 13.78 1.31 6.50
CA PRO A 14 12.72 1.25 5.50
C PRO A 14 11.49 0.50 6.02
N LEU A 15 10.30 1.05 5.75
CA LEU A 15 9.00 0.45 5.97
C LEU A 15 8.41 0.03 4.62
N ALA A 16 8.30 -1.28 4.42
CA ALA A 16 7.66 -1.88 3.26
C ALA A 16 6.21 -2.28 3.60
N ILE A 17 5.27 -1.82 2.80
CA ILE A 17 3.83 -2.07 2.96
C ILE A 17 3.34 -2.89 1.78
N LEU A 18 2.66 -4.00 2.05
CA LEU A 18 1.96 -4.79 1.05
C LEU A 18 0.45 -4.73 1.35
N LEU A 19 -0.30 -4.12 0.43
CA LEU A 19 -1.75 -3.99 0.50
C LEU A 19 -2.38 -4.87 -0.57
N ILE A 20 -3.24 -5.81 -0.18
CA ILE A 20 -3.96 -6.69 -1.10
C ILE A 20 -5.43 -6.75 -0.66
N THR A 21 -6.35 -6.26 -1.48
CA THR A 21 -7.79 -6.31 -1.18
C THR A 21 -8.65 -6.16 -2.43
N ASP A 22 -9.76 -6.89 -2.46
CA ASP A 22 -10.86 -6.74 -3.43
C ASP A 22 -12.03 -5.91 -2.88
N LEU A 23 -11.92 -5.40 -1.66
CA LEU A 23 -12.92 -4.57 -0.99
C LEU A 23 -12.49 -3.10 -0.96
N ASP A 24 -13.48 -2.21 -0.99
CA ASP A 24 -13.27 -0.80 -0.70
C ASP A 24 -13.08 -0.57 0.81
N ASP A 25 -12.46 0.56 1.16
CA ASP A 25 -12.33 1.06 2.52
C ASP A 25 -13.38 2.15 2.83
N ASP A 26 -14.59 1.99 2.28
CA ASP A 26 -15.62 3.02 2.39
C ASP A 26 -16.41 2.91 3.69
N LEU A 27 -16.31 3.95 4.53
CA LEU A 27 -17.17 4.17 5.69
C LEU A 27 -18.59 4.58 5.26
N ASP A 28 -18.74 5.24 4.12
CA ASP A 28 -19.95 5.93 3.64
C ASP A 28 -20.78 5.05 2.70
N GLY A 29 -21.39 4.01 3.25
CA GLY A 29 -22.34 3.19 2.49
C GLY A 29 -22.78 1.93 3.19
N ASN A 30 -22.10 1.58 4.28
CA ASN A 30 -22.40 0.41 5.06
C ASN A 30 -23.10 0.80 6.38
N PRO A 31 -24.37 0.43 6.61
CA PRO A 31 -25.08 0.76 7.84
C PRO A 31 -24.43 0.19 9.11
N ASP A 32 -23.49 -0.74 8.96
CA ASP A 32 -22.73 -1.37 10.04
C ASP A 32 -21.39 -0.68 10.33
N GLY A 33 -21.03 0.39 9.61
CA GLY A 33 -19.84 1.22 9.88
C GLY A 33 -18.50 0.55 9.58
N TYR A 34 -18.44 -0.32 8.58
CA TYR A 34 -17.19 -0.93 8.13
C TYR A 34 -16.39 0.06 7.26
N GLY A 35 -15.09 0.22 7.54
CA GLY A 35 -14.17 1.12 6.85
C GLY A 35 -13.11 1.65 7.84
N SER A 36 -11.97 2.12 7.34
CA SER A 36 -10.91 2.64 8.22
C SER A 36 -11.21 4.08 8.62
N PRO A 37 -11.02 4.44 9.92
CA PRO A 37 -11.23 5.80 10.40
C PRO A 37 -10.20 6.77 9.80
N ASN A 38 -10.52 8.07 9.78
CA ASN A 38 -9.71 9.15 9.18
C ASN A 38 -9.52 8.98 7.68
N ASP A 39 -8.92 9.97 7.00
CA ASP A 39 -8.77 9.98 5.55
C ASP A 39 -7.39 9.46 5.08
N PRO A 40 -7.25 9.08 3.80
CA PRO A 40 -5.97 8.64 3.21
C PRO A 40 -4.76 9.51 3.56
N GLN A 41 -4.94 10.83 3.58
CA GLN A 41 -3.90 11.78 3.94
C GLN A 41 -3.46 11.63 5.41
N ASP A 42 -4.38 11.34 6.32
CA ASP A 42 -4.07 11.11 7.73
C ASP A 42 -3.26 9.83 7.90
N TRP A 43 -3.65 8.75 7.21
CA TRP A 43 -2.92 7.48 7.24
C TRP A 43 -1.48 7.63 6.75
N PHE A 44 -1.28 8.36 5.63
CA PHE A 44 0.06 8.62 5.12
C PHE A 44 0.86 9.50 6.09
N SER A 45 0.23 10.53 6.67
CA SER A 45 0.88 11.42 7.62
C SER A 45 1.37 10.68 8.87
N ASP A 46 0.61 9.70 9.35
CA ASP A 46 1.03 8.83 10.45
C ASP A 46 2.29 8.03 10.09
N LEU A 47 2.34 7.43 8.89
CA LEU A 47 3.52 6.70 8.41
C LEU A 47 4.72 7.63 8.20
N PHE A 48 4.48 8.83 7.67
CA PHE A 48 5.51 9.83 7.44
C PHE A 48 6.11 10.35 8.75
N MET A 49 5.30 10.53 9.79
CA MET A 49 5.80 10.83 11.13
C MET A 49 6.62 9.67 11.70
N LEU A 50 6.20 8.43 11.47
CA LEU A 50 6.93 7.24 11.89
C LEU A 50 8.29 7.12 11.18
N SER A 51 8.41 7.51 9.91
CA SER A 51 9.68 7.51 9.18
C SER A 51 10.58 8.70 9.48
N ASN A 52 10.34 9.42 10.58
CA ASN A 52 11.04 10.65 10.95
C ASN A 52 11.04 11.68 9.79
N PHE A 53 9.90 11.82 9.12
CA PHE A 53 9.68 12.73 8.01
C PHE A 53 10.56 12.43 6.78
N ASN A 54 10.96 11.18 6.58
CA ASN A 54 11.68 10.74 5.40
C ASN A 54 10.76 9.88 4.51
N PRO A 55 10.29 10.40 3.35
CA PRO A 55 9.38 9.65 2.49
C PRO A 55 10.13 8.54 1.71
N ASP A 56 11.45 8.64 1.56
CA ASP A 56 12.26 7.64 0.85
C ASP A 56 12.34 6.32 1.63
N LEU A 57 12.03 6.33 2.93
CA LEU A 57 11.94 5.13 3.78
C LEU A 57 10.58 4.44 3.68
N LEU A 58 9.61 5.01 2.97
CA LEU A 58 8.28 4.42 2.83
C LEU A 58 8.13 3.83 1.44
N SER A 59 7.86 2.53 1.37
CA SER A 59 7.56 1.83 0.11
C SER A 59 6.25 1.07 0.21
N ILE A 60 5.44 1.13 -0.83
CA ILE A 60 4.14 0.46 -0.88
C ILE A 60 3.98 -0.34 -2.17
N ALA A 61 3.48 -1.57 -2.02
CA ALA A 61 2.97 -2.36 -3.11
C ALA A 61 1.49 -2.66 -2.88
N ALA A 62 0.65 -2.35 -3.85
CA ALA A 62 -0.80 -2.42 -3.74
C ALA A 62 -1.42 -3.22 -4.89
N LEU A 63 -2.07 -4.33 -4.54
CA LEU A 63 -2.97 -5.06 -5.43
C LEU A 63 -4.40 -4.80 -4.95
N ILE A 64 -5.03 -3.77 -5.50
CA ILE A 64 -6.30 -3.23 -5.00
C ILE A 64 -7.39 -3.27 -6.07
N GLY A 65 -8.63 -3.12 -5.63
CA GLY A 65 -9.79 -2.95 -6.51
C GLY A 65 -9.61 -1.84 -7.57
N PRO A 66 -10.41 -1.84 -8.64
CA PRO A 66 -10.28 -0.90 -9.75
C PRO A 66 -10.66 0.55 -9.35
N LYS A 67 -10.19 1.54 -10.12
CA LYS A 67 -10.67 2.95 -9.99
C LYS A 67 -12.09 3.17 -10.48
N SER A 68 -12.61 2.23 -11.27
CA SER A 68 -13.96 2.26 -11.86
C SER A 68 -14.38 0.84 -12.22
N MET A 69 -15.64 0.46 -12.00
CA MET A 69 -16.12 -0.92 -12.22
C MET A 69 -15.84 -1.42 -13.66
N PRO A 70 -14.89 -2.35 -13.86
CA PRO A 70 -14.69 -2.99 -15.15
C PRO A 70 -15.76 -4.07 -15.36
N MET A 71 -16.08 -4.39 -16.61
CA MET A 71 -16.99 -5.50 -16.90
C MET A 71 -16.34 -6.83 -16.46
N GLY A 72 -17.05 -7.62 -15.66
CA GLY A 72 -16.67 -9.00 -15.34
C GLY A 72 -15.75 -9.19 -14.13
N CYS A 73 -15.47 -8.14 -13.35
CA CYS A 73 -14.78 -8.25 -12.07
C CYS A 73 -15.73 -8.07 -10.88
N ASN A 74 -15.55 -8.88 -9.83
CA ASN A 74 -16.33 -8.80 -8.59
C ASN A 74 -15.67 -7.96 -7.49
N ALA A 75 -14.49 -7.38 -7.75
CA ALA A 75 -13.85 -6.48 -6.81
C ALA A 75 -14.60 -5.14 -6.75
N GLN A 76 -14.61 -4.53 -5.57
CA GLN A 76 -15.19 -3.21 -5.33
C GLN A 76 -14.26 -2.11 -5.84
N VAL A 77 -14.86 -0.99 -6.28
CA VAL A 77 -14.10 0.22 -6.63
C VAL A 77 -13.54 0.81 -5.35
N SER A 78 -12.23 1.12 -5.30
CA SER A 78 -11.53 1.45 -4.05
C SER A 78 -10.87 2.84 -4.04
N PRO A 79 -11.65 3.93 -4.18
CA PRO A 79 -11.10 5.27 -4.43
C PRO A 79 -10.16 5.76 -3.32
N ARG A 80 -10.48 5.47 -2.04
CA ARG A 80 -9.65 5.88 -0.89
C ARG A 80 -8.30 5.16 -0.88
N LEU A 81 -8.29 3.89 -1.27
CA LEU A 81 -7.04 3.11 -1.35
C LEU A 81 -6.16 3.61 -2.51
N HIS A 82 -6.76 3.97 -3.65
CA HIS A 82 -6.02 4.59 -4.75
C HIS A 82 -5.44 5.96 -4.35
N GLU A 83 -6.19 6.75 -3.59
CA GLU A 83 -5.69 8.02 -3.05
C GLU A 83 -4.53 7.79 -2.10
N PHE A 84 -4.66 6.88 -1.13
CA PHE A 84 -3.62 6.55 -0.16
C PHE A 84 -2.31 6.10 -0.83
N VAL A 85 -2.40 5.16 -1.77
CA VAL A 85 -1.24 4.67 -2.52
C VAL A 85 -0.60 5.78 -3.35
N GLY A 86 -1.41 6.69 -3.92
CA GLY A 86 -0.93 7.83 -4.69
C GLY A 86 -0.19 8.91 -3.89
N LEU A 87 -0.13 8.81 -2.56
CA LEU A 87 0.62 9.73 -1.70
C LEU A 87 2.11 9.33 -1.56
N PHE A 88 2.46 8.10 -1.92
CA PHE A 88 3.85 7.63 -1.89
C PHE A 88 4.62 8.16 -3.10
N VAL A 89 5.94 8.27 -2.97
CA VAL A 89 6.81 8.65 -4.10
C VAL A 89 6.71 7.56 -5.18
N ASP A 90 6.59 7.96 -6.45
CA ASP A 90 6.42 7.03 -7.58
C ASP A 90 7.50 5.93 -7.60
N ALA A 91 8.76 6.27 -7.30
CA ALA A 91 9.87 5.33 -7.27
C ALA A 91 9.75 4.25 -6.17
N ASN A 92 8.93 4.50 -5.15
CA ASN A 92 8.70 3.63 -4.01
C ASN A 92 7.31 2.95 -4.05
N THR A 93 6.65 2.96 -5.21
CA THR A 93 5.28 2.48 -5.36
C THR A 93 5.17 1.42 -6.45
N ALA A 94 4.46 0.33 -6.15
CA ALA A 94 3.99 -0.63 -7.13
C ALA A 94 2.48 -0.75 -6.98
N THR A 95 1.73 -0.62 -8.07
CA THR A 95 0.28 -0.74 -8.01
C THR A 95 -0.22 -1.57 -9.18
N ALA A 96 -1.12 -2.50 -8.90
CA ALA A 96 -1.82 -3.28 -9.90
C ALA A 96 -3.29 -3.41 -9.50
N ASN A 97 -4.14 -3.69 -10.49
CA ASN A 97 -5.55 -3.91 -10.25
C ASN A 97 -5.78 -5.41 -10.04
N ILE A 98 -6.48 -5.77 -8.97
CA ILE A 98 -6.80 -7.17 -8.65
C ILE A 98 -7.64 -7.86 -9.74
N CYS A 99 -8.28 -7.08 -10.60
CA CYS A 99 -9.04 -7.55 -11.76
C CYS A 99 -8.19 -7.79 -13.02
N ASP A 100 -6.91 -7.42 -13.02
CA ASP A 100 -6.02 -7.66 -14.17
C ASP A 100 -5.81 -9.17 -14.34
N ASP A 101 -5.51 -9.58 -15.58
CA ASP A 101 -5.24 -10.98 -15.84
C ASP A 101 -3.96 -11.46 -15.14
N ALA A 102 -3.88 -12.77 -14.92
CA ALA A 102 -2.77 -13.37 -14.21
C ALA A 102 -1.42 -13.09 -14.89
N ALA A 103 -1.38 -12.97 -16.23
CA ALA A 103 -0.14 -12.70 -16.94
C ALA A 103 0.39 -11.30 -16.60
N THR A 104 -0.48 -10.30 -16.65
CA THR A 104 -0.20 -8.90 -16.27
C THR A 104 0.28 -8.81 -14.83
N LEU A 105 -0.40 -9.48 -13.88
CA LEU A 105 0.01 -9.51 -12.48
C LEU A 105 1.38 -10.17 -12.29
N THR A 106 1.65 -11.28 -12.98
CA THR A 106 2.94 -11.98 -12.83
C THR A 106 4.10 -11.28 -13.52
N GLU A 107 3.86 -10.50 -14.58
CA GLU A 107 4.91 -9.84 -15.33
C GLU A 107 5.19 -8.43 -14.79
N GLU A 108 4.15 -7.61 -14.60
CA GLU A 108 4.33 -6.20 -14.25
C GLU A 108 4.39 -5.98 -12.74
N PHE A 109 3.46 -6.55 -11.99
CA PHE A 109 3.40 -6.35 -10.54
C PHE A 109 4.56 -7.04 -9.82
N VAL A 110 4.87 -8.29 -10.17
CA VAL A 110 6.02 -9.01 -9.58
C VAL A 110 7.35 -8.35 -9.96
N THR A 111 7.50 -7.86 -11.19
CA THR A 111 8.71 -7.10 -11.56
C THR A 111 8.83 -5.82 -10.75
N SER A 112 7.73 -5.10 -10.54
CA SER A 112 7.71 -3.90 -9.70
C SER A 112 8.01 -4.21 -8.23
N LEU A 113 7.51 -5.33 -7.70
CA LEU A 113 7.88 -5.81 -6.36
C LEU A 113 9.37 -6.10 -6.25
N ASN A 114 9.97 -6.72 -7.26
CA ASN A 114 11.41 -6.98 -7.29
C ASN A 114 12.22 -5.69 -7.43
N ALA A 115 11.74 -4.68 -8.16
CA ALA A 115 12.41 -3.38 -8.21
C ALA A 115 12.33 -2.64 -6.86
N LEU A 116 11.22 -2.77 -6.14
CA LEU A 116 11.03 -2.14 -4.83
C LEU A 116 11.77 -2.84 -3.68
N PHE A 117 11.82 -4.17 -3.72
CA PHE A 117 12.25 -4.98 -2.58
C PHE A 117 13.37 -5.99 -2.90
N GLY A 118 13.74 -6.17 -4.17
CA GLY A 118 14.49 -7.33 -4.65
C GLY A 118 16.01 -7.18 -4.78
N GLU A 119 16.57 -5.98 -4.92
CA GLU A 119 18.03 -5.79 -5.07
C GLU A 119 18.42 -4.49 -4.31
N ASP A 120 19.27 -4.41 -3.29
CA ASP A 120 20.50 -5.12 -2.92
C ASP A 120 20.49 -5.54 -1.42
N CYS A 121 20.25 -6.82 -1.12
CA CYS A 121 20.71 -7.44 0.14
C CYS A 121 22.01 -8.25 -0.04
N MET A 122 22.71 -8.08 -1.17
CA MET A 122 24.03 -8.67 -1.39
C MET A 122 25.11 -7.62 -1.16
N GLY A 123 25.40 -7.38 0.12
CA GLY A 123 26.59 -6.61 0.49
C GLY A 123 27.84 -7.23 -0.13
N THR A 124 28.58 -6.44 -0.90
CA THR A 124 30.00 -6.66 -1.17
C THR A 124 30.82 -6.29 0.05
#